data_AF-A0A1V9YDE3-F1
#
_entry.id   AF-A0A1V9YDE3-F1
#
_cell.length_a   1.000
_cell.length_b   1.000
_cell.length_c   1.000
_cell.angle_alpha   90.00
_cell.angle_beta   90.00
_cell.angle_gamma   90.00
#
_symmetry.space_group_name_H-M   'P 1'
#
loop_
_entity.id
_entity.type
_entity.pdbx_description
1 polymer ?
#
loop_
_entity_poly.entity_id
_entity_poly.type
_entity_poly.pdbx_seq_one_letter_code
_entity_poly.pdbx_strand_id
1 'polypeptide(L)'
;YFFATNAGSCTLFGTYIAATAAQTVSSCKTITINNLNVPGGVTLDLTKLQASSTVKFAGTTKFGFKKWTGPLITVSGESITVDGSSATLDGQNALSWDS
;
A
#
# COMPACT_ATOMS: atom_id res chain seq x y z
N TYR A 1 14.90 -1.17 -0.28
CA TYR A 1 15.29 -2.49 -0.80
C TYR A 1 14.22 -3.49 -0.39
N PHE A 2 13.71 -4.30 -1.32
CA PHE A 2 12.60 -5.24 -1.07
C PHE A 2 13.12 -6.68 -1.13
N PHE A 3 12.76 -7.51 -0.15
CA PHE A 3 12.99 -8.96 -0.16
C PHE A 3 11.63 -9.67 -0.20
N ALA A 4 11.44 -10.58 -1.16
CA ALA A 4 10.33 -11.52 -1.15
C ALA A 4 10.75 -12.74 -0.30
N THR A 5 9.95 -13.11 0.70
CA THR A 5 10.21 -14.31 1.51
C THR A 5 9.03 -15.26 1.37
N ASN A 6 9.30 -16.36 0.66
CA ASN A 6 8.49 -17.56 0.46
C ASN A 6 7.42 -17.50 -0.65
N ALA A 7 7.17 -18.67 -1.26
CA ALA A 7 6.33 -18.87 -2.44
C ALA A 7 4.95 -18.20 -2.31
N GLY A 8 4.77 -17.05 -2.98
CA GLY A 8 3.49 -16.32 -3.05
C GLY A 8 3.25 -15.24 -1.99
N SER A 9 4.18 -14.97 -1.06
CA SER A 9 4.04 -13.92 -0.03
C SER A 9 5.11 -12.83 -0.15
N CYS A 10 4.69 -11.57 -0.06
CA CYS A 10 5.56 -10.42 -0.23
C CYS A 10 5.28 -9.34 0.81
N THR A 11 6.30 -8.54 1.14
CA THR A 11 6.18 -7.43 2.08
C THR A 11 6.61 -6.12 1.44
N LEU A 12 5.74 -5.11 1.49
CA LEU A 12 6.04 -3.71 1.16
C LEU A 12 6.30 -2.95 2.47
N PHE A 13 7.46 -2.31 2.58
CA PHE A 13 7.86 -1.53 3.76
C PHE A 13 8.81 -0.39 3.34
N GLY A 14 9.08 0.54 4.27
CA GLY A 14 9.97 1.66 4.00
C GLY A 14 9.31 2.70 3.09
N THR A 15 9.99 3.17 2.04
CA THR A 15 9.40 4.14 1.10
C THR A 15 8.78 3.44 -0.11
N TYR A 16 7.53 3.77 -0.41
CA TYR A 16 6.82 3.27 -1.58
C TYR A 16 7.46 3.76 -2.87
N ILE A 17 7.71 2.82 -3.79
CA ILE A 17 8.22 3.07 -5.13
C ILE A 17 7.30 2.35 -6.11
N ALA A 18 6.56 3.12 -6.92
CA ALA A 18 5.52 2.58 -7.79
C ALA A 18 6.02 1.48 -8.75
N ALA A 19 7.21 1.67 -9.34
CA ALA A 19 7.80 0.73 -10.29
C ALA A 19 8.05 -0.66 -9.68
N THR A 20 8.59 -0.72 -8.46
CA THR A 20 8.87 -2.00 -7.78
C THR A 20 7.63 -2.59 -7.14
N ALA A 21 6.71 -1.75 -6.68
CA ALA A 21 5.45 -2.18 -6.09
C ALA A 21 4.56 -2.89 -7.13
N ALA A 22 4.46 -2.36 -8.36
CA ALA A 22 3.63 -2.98 -9.41
C ALA A 22 4.03 -4.44 -9.69
N GLN A 23 5.33 -4.72 -9.76
CA GLN A 23 5.83 -6.09 -9.94
C GLN A 23 5.47 -6.97 -8.74
N THR A 24 5.61 -6.45 -7.52
CA THR A 24 5.26 -7.17 -6.29
C THR A 24 3.77 -7.48 -6.24
N VAL A 25 2.92 -6.47 -6.48
CA VAL A 25 1.45 -6.60 -6.46
C VAL A 25 0.96 -7.65 -7.45
N SER A 26 1.57 -7.71 -8.65
CA SER A 26 1.19 -8.68 -9.68
C SER A 26 1.67 -10.12 -9.46
N SER A 27 2.69 -10.32 -8.61
CA SER A 27 3.37 -11.62 -8.45
C SER A 27 3.04 -12.35 -7.15
N CYS A 28 2.43 -11.68 -6.18
CA CYS A 28 2.21 -12.21 -4.84
C CYS A 28 0.73 -12.42 -4.53
N LYS A 29 0.39 -13.56 -3.93
CA LYS A 29 -0.96 -13.88 -3.42
C LYS A 29 -1.23 -13.24 -2.07
N THR A 30 -0.20 -13.11 -1.22
CA THR A 30 -0.30 -12.39 0.05
C THR A 30 0.65 -11.21 0.03
N ILE A 31 0.13 -10.02 0.29
CA ILE A 31 0.91 -8.78 0.35
C ILE A 31 0.75 -8.19 1.73
N THR A 32 1.84 -8.11 2.49
CA THR A 32 1.87 -7.39 3.77
C THR A 32 2.41 -5.99 3.53
N ILE A 33 1.66 -4.96 3.91
CA ILE A 33 2.07 -3.56 3.86
C ILE A 33 2.39 -3.15 5.28
N ASN A 34 3.68 -3.03 5.60
CA ASN A 34 4.18 -2.86 6.96
C ASN A 34 5.01 -1.58 7.08
N ASN A 35 4.53 -0.62 7.88
CA ASN A 35 5.23 0.65 8.13
C ASN A 35 5.68 1.37 6.83
N LEU A 36 4.77 1.46 5.86
CA LEU A 36 5.05 1.99 4.53
C LEU A 36 4.84 3.52 4.47
N ASN A 37 5.78 4.25 3.89
CA ASN A 37 5.69 5.67 3.61
C ASN A 37 5.39 5.88 2.12
N VAL A 38 4.20 6.36 1.81
CA VAL A 38 3.77 6.72 0.46
C VAL A 38 4.06 8.21 0.25
N PRO A 39 4.85 8.61 -0.76
CA PRO A 39 5.12 10.02 -1.03
C PRO A 39 3.85 10.82 -1.34
N GLY A 40 3.91 12.14 -1.11
CA GLY A 40 2.76 13.01 -1.38
C GLY A 40 2.43 13.13 -2.86
N GLY A 41 1.14 13.02 -3.19
CA GLY A 41 0.65 13.00 -4.57
C GLY A 41 0.91 11.69 -5.30
N VAL A 42 1.18 10.61 -4.58
CA VAL A 42 1.35 9.27 -5.12
C VAL A 42 0.26 8.37 -4.55
N THR A 43 -0.31 7.54 -5.42
CA THR A 43 -1.27 6.50 -5.02
C THR A 43 -0.52 5.22 -4.68
N LEU A 44 -0.86 4.62 -3.54
CA LEU A 44 -0.56 3.21 -3.29
C LEU A 44 -1.47 2.37 -4.19
N ASP A 45 -0.88 1.83 -5.27
CA ASP A 45 -1.61 1.15 -6.34
C ASP A 45 -1.59 -0.36 -6.12
N LEU A 46 -2.74 -0.90 -5.74
CA LEU A 46 -3.02 -2.32 -5.53
C LEU A 46 -4.02 -2.83 -6.57
N THR A 47 -3.99 -2.30 -7.80
CA THR A 47 -4.97 -2.66 -8.84
C THR A 47 -4.67 -3.98 -9.55
N LYS A 48 -3.41 -4.43 -9.50
CA LYS A 48 -2.94 -5.64 -10.20
C LYS A 48 -2.92 -6.89 -9.33
N LEU A 49 -3.75 -6.96 -8.29
CA LEU A 49 -3.84 -8.12 -7.42
C LEU A 49 -4.27 -9.36 -8.21
N GLN A 50 -3.69 -10.51 -7.88
CA GLN A 50 -4.17 -11.78 -8.40
C GLN A 50 -5.54 -12.13 -7.79
N ALA A 51 -6.36 -12.94 -8.47
CA ALA A 51 -7.61 -13.42 -7.90
C ALA A 51 -7.37 -14.13 -6.55
N SER A 52 -8.28 -13.97 -5.59
CA SER A 52 -8.16 -14.54 -4.24
C SER A 52 -6.92 -14.10 -3.46
N SER A 53 -6.35 -12.93 -3.78
CA SER A 53 -5.22 -12.38 -3.01
C SER A 53 -5.66 -11.80 -1.67
N THR A 54 -4.72 -11.79 -0.72
CA THR A 54 -4.88 -11.15 0.58
C THR A 54 -3.90 -9.98 0.72
N VAL A 55 -4.41 -8.80 1.01
CA VAL A 55 -3.63 -7.63 1.41
C VAL A 55 -3.77 -7.45 2.92
N LYS A 56 -2.65 -7.39 3.64
CA LYS A 56 -2.61 -7.16 5.09
C LYS A 56 -1.88 -5.86 5.36
N PHE A 57 -2.56 -4.88 5.96
CA PHE A 57 -1.89 -3.72 6.51
C PHE A 57 -1.41 -4.03 7.93
N ALA A 58 -0.21 -3.59 8.26
CA ALA A 58 0.40 -3.70 9.58
C ALA A 58 1.16 -2.42 9.94
N GLY A 59 1.17 -2.07 11.22
CA GLY A 59 1.83 -0.85 11.69
C GLY A 59 1.17 0.41 11.11
N THR A 60 1.98 1.43 10.77
CA THR A 60 1.46 2.70 10.23
C THR A 60 1.86 2.90 8.78
N THR A 61 0.87 2.97 7.88
CA THR A 61 1.09 3.45 6.51
C THR A 61 0.87 4.96 6.48
N LYS A 62 1.92 5.73 6.19
CA LYS A 62 1.88 7.20 6.17
C LYS A 62 1.82 7.72 4.73
N PHE A 63 0.94 8.68 4.46
CA PHE A 63 0.82 9.37 3.19
C PHE A 63 1.39 10.78 3.30
N GLY A 64 2.41 11.08 2.50
CA GLY A 64 3.01 12.40 2.41
C GLY A 64 1.98 13.46 2.03
N PHE A 65 2.10 14.66 2.62
CA PHE A 65 1.20 15.75 2.26
C PHE A 65 1.53 16.30 0.86
N LYS A 66 0.49 16.44 0.03
CA LYS A 66 0.48 17.24 -1.19
C LYS A 66 -0.97 17.57 -1.52
N LYS A 67 -1.26 18.83 -1.88
CA LYS A 67 -2.57 19.21 -2.39
C LYS A 67 -2.76 18.57 -3.77
N TRP A 68 -3.67 17.61 -3.85
CA TRP A 68 -4.00 16.88 -5.08
C TRP A 68 -5.38 16.24 -4.96
N THR A 69 -5.90 15.72 -6.07
CA THR A 69 -7.25 15.13 -6.14
C THR A 69 -7.34 13.73 -5.55
N GLY A 70 -6.21 13.09 -5.22
CA GLY A 70 -6.19 11.68 -4.83
C GLY A 70 -6.41 10.73 -6.01
N PRO A 71 -6.65 9.43 -5.71
CA PRO A 71 -6.81 8.84 -4.38
C PRO A 71 -5.48 8.46 -3.69
N LEU A 72 -5.51 8.27 -2.36
CA LEU A 72 -4.36 7.78 -1.58
C LEU A 72 -4.06 6.29 -1.84
N ILE A 73 -5.11 5.47 -1.91
CA ILE A 73 -5.03 4.02 -2.16
C ILE A 73 -6.05 3.67 -3.24
N THR A 74 -5.63 2.86 -4.21
CA THR A 74 -6.56 2.20 -5.14
C THR A 74 -6.39 0.70 -5.02
N VAL A 75 -7.50 -0.03 -4.90
CA VAL A 75 -7.51 -1.48 -4.79
C VAL A 75 -8.49 -2.05 -5.81
N SER A 76 -8.06 -3.04 -6.60
CA SER A 76 -8.94 -3.80 -7.48
C SER A 76 -8.46 -5.23 -7.65
N GLY A 77 -9.40 -6.14 -7.86
CA GLY A 77 -9.14 -7.56 -8.09
C GLY A 77 -10.38 -8.41 -7.88
N GLU A 78 -10.27 -9.69 -8.18
CA GLU A 78 -11.35 -10.67 -8.02
C GLU A 78 -11.21 -11.41 -6.69
N SER A 79 -12.29 -11.46 -5.90
CA SER A 79 -12.33 -12.19 -4.61
C SER A 79 -11.18 -11.83 -3.65
N ILE A 80 -10.79 -10.56 -3.60
CA ILE A 80 -9.69 -10.11 -2.75
C ILE A 80 -10.12 -9.94 -1.29
N THR A 81 -9.19 -10.18 -0.37
CA THR A 81 -9.34 -9.86 1.05
C THR A 81 -8.41 -8.72 1.42
N VAL A 82 -8.92 -7.70 2.11
CA VAL A 82 -8.12 -6.62 2.68
C VAL A 82 -8.30 -6.63 4.20
N ASP A 83 -7.22 -6.89 4.93
CA ASP A 83 -7.19 -6.91 6.39
C ASP A 83 -6.38 -5.72 6.91
N GLY A 84 -7.05 -4.84 7.65
CA GLY A 84 -6.45 -3.68 8.31
C GLY A 84 -6.67 -3.67 9.83
N SER A 85 -7.06 -4.81 10.41
CA SER A 85 -7.47 -4.92 11.83
C SER A 85 -6.39 -4.46 12.84
N SER A 86 -5.12 -4.47 12.43
CA SER A 86 -3.96 -4.11 13.27
C SER A 86 -3.13 -2.96 12.68
N ALA A 87 -3.74 -2.05 11.92
CA ALA A 87 -3.02 -1.00 11.19
C ALA A 87 -3.64 0.39 11.29
N THR A 88 -2.78 1.39 11.12
CA THR A 88 -3.14 2.81 10.98
C THR A 88 -2.82 3.29 9.57
N LEU A 89 -3.75 3.99 8.95
CA LEU A 89 -3.54 4.74 7.69
C LEU A 89 -3.48 6.23 8.03
N ASP A 90 -2.27 6.80 8.06
CA ASP A 90 -2.02 8.18 8.45
C ASP A 90 -1.97 9.09 7.20
N GLY A 91 -3.07 9.82 6.97
CA GLY A 91 -3.19 10.79 5.88
C GLY A 91 -2.52 12.15 6.12
N GLN A 92 -1.93 12.39 7.30
CA GLN A 92 -1.30 13.66 7.70
C GLN A 92 -2.17 14.91 7.48
N ASN A 93 -3.48 14.79 7.75
CA ASN A 93 -4.48 15.85 7.57
C ASN A 93 -4.20 17.14 8.36
N ALA A 94 -3.49 17.06 9.49
CA ALA A 94 -3.08 18.22 10.30
C ALA A 94 -2.23 19.24 9.52
N LEU A 95 -1.59 18.85 8.41
CA LEU A 95 -0.84 19.77 7.53
C LEU A 95 -1.73 20.47 6.48
N SER A 96 -3.01 20.10 6.37
CA SER A 96 -3.86 20.41 5.21
C SER A 96 -5.06 21.32 5.49
N TRP A 97 -5.49 21.44 6.76
CA TRP A 97 -6.72 22.15 7.11
C TRP A 97 -6.51 23.65 7.39
N ASP A 98 -5.27 24.07 7.64
CA ASP A 98 -4.91 25.46 7.97
C ASP A 98 -4.12 26.18 6.86
N SER A 99 -4.03 25.60 5.65
CA SER A 99 -3.28 26.15 4.51
C SER A 99 -4.16 26.72 3.40
#